data_AF-A0AAW0APT2-F1
#
_entry.id   AF-A0AAW0APT2-F1
#
_cell.length_a   1.000
_cell.length_b   1.000
_cell.length_c   1.000
_cell.angle_alpha   90.00
_cell.angle_beta   90.00
_cell.angle_gamma   90.00
#
_symmetry.space_group_name_H-M   'P 1'
#
loop_
_entity.id
_entity.type
_entity.pdbx_description
1 polymer ?
#
loop_
_entity_poly.entity_id
_entity_poly.type
_entity_poly.pdbx_seq_one_letter_code
_entity_poly.pdbx_strand_id
1 'polypeptide(L)'
;AVTPREKELLNDVRKRLMDITMETCGSCNEKWFDLAVNAVGRCRKCAGADPRKYTIDNMMDPGDVRPDLPPRQFLFATTVTQMEEILISPVHALTQVWQIHGGQYAYRGHICNFPRDSAVLH
;
A
#
# COMPACT_ATOMS: atom_id res chain seq x y z
N ALA A 1 -10.02 -2.21 -37.61
CA ALA A 1 -11.33 -2.49 -36.98
C ALA A 1 -11.11 -3.50 -35.88
N VAL A 2 -11.72 -3.32 -34.71
CA VAL A 2 -11.56 -4.24 -33.56
C VAL A 2 -12.14 -5.60 -33.92
N THR A 3 -11.37 -6.67 -33.73
CA THR A 3 -11.81 -8.03 -34.06
C THR A 3 -12.89 -8.51 -33.07
N PRO A 4 -13.74 -9.50 -33.43
CA PRO A 4 -14.76 -10.01 -32.52
C PRO A 4 -14.20 -10.54 -31.19
N ARG A 5 -13.04 -11.21 -31.25
CA ARG A 5 -12.31 -11.72 -30.08
C ARG A 5 -11.79 -10.60 -29.18
N GLU A 6 -11.28 -9.52 -29.77
CA GLU A 6 -10.85 -8.34 -29.00
C GLU A 6 -12.03 -7.66 -28.29
N LYS A 7 -13.21 -7.63 -28.92
CA LYS A 7 -14.43 -7.09 -28.28
C LYS A 7 -14.83 -7.90 -27.05
N GLU A 8 -14.75 -9.24 -27.10
CA GLU A 8 -14.99 -10.09 -25.94
C GLU A 8 -14.00 -9.82 -24.80
N LEU A 9 -12.70 -9.74 -25.12
CA LEU A 9 -11.67 -9.44 -24.12
C LEU A 9 -11.88 -8.06 -23.48
N LEU A 10 -12.24 -7.04 -24.27
CA LEU A 10 -12.53 -5.70 -23.77
C LEU A 10 -13.76 -5.67 -22.84
N ASN A 11 -14.79 -6.44 -23.17
CA ASN A 11 -15.97 -6.57 -22.31
C ASN A 11 -15.65 -7.27 -21.00
N ASP A 12 -14.80 -8.30 -21.03
CA ASP A 12 -14.40 -9.05 -19.84
C ASP A 12 -13.56 -8.18 -18.89
N VAL A 13 -12.61 -7.41 -19.43
CA VAL A 13 -11.84 -6.43 -18.66
C VAL A 13 -12.76 -5.35 -18.09
N ARG A 14 -13.67 -4.80 -18.91
CA ARG A 14 -14.63 -3.79 -18.45
C ARG A 14 -15.48 -4.30 -17.31
N LYS A 15 -15.97 -5.54 -17.38
CA LYS A 15 -16.76 -6.17 -16.33
C LYS A 15 -15.96 -6.26 -15.03
N ARG A 16 -14.74 -6.80 -15.10
CA ARG A 16 -13.86 -6.91 -13.92
C ARG A 16 -13.55 -5.56 -13.30
N LEU A 17 -13.31 -4.52 -14.11
CA LEU A 17 -13.06 -3.17 -13.61
C LEU A 17 -14.28 -2.58 -12.90
N MET A 18 -15.49 -2.84 -13.39
CA MET A 18 -16.74 -2.37 -12.79
C MET A 18 -17.10 -3.16 -11.52
N ASP A 19 -16.67 -4.41 -11.42
CA ASP A 19 -16.88 -5.26 -10.24
C ASP A 19 -15.93 -4.91 -9.08
N ILE A 20 -14.87 -4.12 -9.31
CA ILE A 20 -13.98 -3.63 -8.25
C ILE A 20 -14.75 -2.66 -7.36
N THR A 21 -15.08 -3.11 -6.15
CA THR A 21 -15.71 -2.31 -5.12
C THR A 21 -14.79 -2.14 -3.92
N MET A 22 -14.93 -1.02 -3.23
CA MET A 22 -14.21 -0.78 -1.98
C MET A 22 -14.87 -1.58 -0.86
N GLU A 23 -14.10 -2.48 -0.26
CA GLU A 23 -14.54 -3.29 0.86
C GLU A 23 -14.12 -2.63 2.17
N THR A 24 -14.76 -3.00 3.29
CA THR A 24 -14.38 -2.50 4.62
C THR A 24 -14.45 -3.64 5.62
N CYS A 25 -13.37 -3.83 6.39
CA CYS A 25 -13.31 -4.83 7.44
C CYS A 25 -13.80 -4.26 8.76
N GLY A 26 -14.76 -4.90 9.41
CA GLY A 26 -15.31 -4.47 10.70
C GLY A 26 -14.45 -4.77 11.92
N SER A 27 -13.32 -5.48 11.77
CA SER A 27 -12.41 -5.78 12.89
C SER A 27 -11.13 -4.95 12.90
N CYS A 28 -10.63 -4.52 11.73
CA CYS A 28 -9.45 -3.66 11.64
C CYS A 28 -9.75 -2.27 11.06
N ASN A 29 -11.02 -1.99 10.69
CA ASN A 29 -11.46 -0.75 10.07
C ASN A 29 -10.65 -0.37 8.80
N GLU A 30 -9.99 -1.35 8.17
CA GLU A 30 -9.27 -1.19 6.91
C GLU A 30 -10.29 -1.11 5.77
N LYS A 31 -10.15 -0.09 4.93
CA LYS A 31 -10.99 0.15 3.74
C LYS A 31 -10.09 0.13 2.51
N TRP A 32 -10.24 -0.89 1.67
CA TRP A 32 -9.39 -1.11 0.51
C TRP A 32 -10.05 -2.05 -0.49
N PHE A 33 -9.48 -2.16 -1.68
CA PHE A 33 -9.84 -3.17 -2.67
C PHE A 33 -9.27 -4.53 -2.28
N ASP A 34 -9.91 -5.62 -2.69
CA ASP A 34 -9.40 -6.99 -2.51
C ASP A 34 -9.10 -7.36 -1.04
N LEU A 35 -9.91 -6.87 -0.10
CA LEU A 35 -9.82 -7.28 1.31
C LEU A 35 -10.35 -8.70 1.51
N ALA A 36 -11.11 -9.22 0.54
CA ALA A 36 -11.80 -10.50 0.58
C ALA A 36 -12.57 -10.64 1.89
N VAL A 37 -13.46 -9.68 2.13
CA VAL A 37 -14.27 -9.65 3.36
C VAL A 37 -15.26 -10.81 3.37
N ASN A 38 -15.14 -11.68 4.39
CA ASN A 38 -16.03 -12.81 4.59
C ASN A 38 -17.46 -12.35 4.94
N ALA A 39 -18.43 -13.27 4.91
CA ALA A 39 -19.83 -12.99 5.30
C ALA A 39 -20.01 -12.41 6.72
N VAL A 40 -19.01 -12.59 7.60
CA VAL A 40 -18.98 -12.04 8.97
C VAL A 40 -18.41 -10.61 9.01
N GLY A 41 -18.05 -10.02 7.88
CA GLY A 41 -17.48 -8.67 7.81
C GLY A 41 -16.00 -8.58 8.16
N ARG A 42 -15.24 -9.69 8.07
CA ARG A 42 -13.80 -9.73 8.37
C ARG A 42 -12.95 -10.02 7.14
N CYS A 43 -11.88 -9.26 6.95
CA CYS A 43 -10.88 -9.52 5.91
C CYS A 43 -10.09 -10.80 6.18
N ARG A 44 -9.39 -11.31 5.16
CA ARG A 44 -8.57 -12.53 5.25
C ARG A 44 -7.57 -12.51 6.40
N LYS A 45 -6.96 -11.36 6.71
CA LYS A 45 -5.99 -11.19 7.82
C LYS A 45 -6.66 -11.34 9.19
N CYS A 46 -7.88 -10.81 9.34
CA CYS A 46 -8.63 -10.85 10.59
C CYS A 46 -9.40 -12.16 10.81
N ALA A 47 -9.60 -12.97 9.75
CA ALA A 47 -10.33 -14.23 9.85
C ALA A 47 -9.59 -15.28 10.71
N GLY A 48 -8.25 -15.30 10.67
CA GLY A 48 -7.42 -16.23 11.45
C GLY A 48 -6.68 -15.61 12.64
N ALA A 49 -6.86 -14.30 12.87
CA ALA A 49 -6.20 -13.57 13.93
C ALA A 49 -7.17 -13.24 15.07
N ASP A 50 -6.62 -12.99 16.26
CA ASP A 50 -7.37 -12.51 17.40
C ASP A 50 -8.10 -11.20 17.03
N PRO A 51 -9.45 -11.12 17.17
CA PRO A 51 -10.24 -9.97 16.71
C PRO A 51 -9.94 -8.64 17.43
N ARG A 52 -9.11 -8.65 18.49
CA ARG A 52 -8.87 -7.50 19.37
C ARG A 52 -7.69 -6.60 18.99
N LYS A 53 -7.11 -6.72 17.79
CA LYS A 53 -5.88 -5.97 17.45
C LYS A 53 -6.07 -4.46 17.26
N TYR A 54 -7.23 -4.01 16.78
CA TYR A 54 -7.47 -2.61 16.41
C TYR A 54 -8.83 -2.14 16.90
N THR A 55 -8.97 -2.06 18.22
CA THR A 55 -10.23 -1.73 18.90
C THR A 55 -10.07 -0.44 19.70
N ILE A 56 -11.19 0.15 20.08
CA ILE A 56 -11.21 1.29 21.01
C ILE A 56 -10.65 0.85 22.38
N ASP A 57 -10.97 -0.38 22.81
CA ASP A 57 -10.56 -0.95 24.11
C ASP A 57 -9.03 -1.04 24.27
N ASN A 58 -8.30 -1.29 23.18
CA ASN A 58 -6.84 -1.34 23.21
C ASN A 58 -6.17 -0.04 22.72
N MET A 59 -6.94 1.04 22.53
CA MET A 59 -6.47 2.35 22.04
C MET A 59 -5.71 2.27 20.71
N MET A 60 -6.01 1.26 19.88
CA MET A 60 -5.40 1.07 18.55
C MET A 60 -6.37 1.35 17.41
N ASP A 61 -7.60 1.75 17.73
CA ASP A 61 -8.52 2.33 16.75
C ASP A 61 -8.12 3.79 16.50
N PRO A 62 -7.69 4.15 15.28
CA PRO A 62 -7.35 5.54 14.95
C PRO A 62 -8.56 6.49 15.01
N GLY A 63 -9.77 5.96 15.20
CA GLY A 63 -11.02 6.72 15.24
C GLY A 63 -11.38 7.30 13.87
N ASP A 64 -12.48 8.05 13.83
CA ASP A 64 -12.76 8.92 12.69
C ASP A 64 -11.66 9.98 12.64
N VAL A 65 -11.04 10.11 11.45
CA VAL A 65 -10.03 11.14 11.16
C VAL A 65 -10.54 12.45 11.74
N ARG A 66 -9.79 13.00 12.69
CA ARG A 66 -10.24 14.11 13.53
C ARG A 66 -10.83 15.23 12.67
N PRO A 67 -11.88 15.94 13.11
CA PRO A 67 -12.51 17.01 12.31
C PRO A 67 -11.57 18.18 11.97
N ASP A 68 -10.42 18.31 12.66
CA ASP A 68 -9.32 19.23 12.34
C ASP A 68 -8.38 18.72 11.24
N LEU A 69 -8.44 17.44 10.89
CA LEU A 69 -7.80 16.88 9.71
C LEU A 69 -8.82 16.68 8.58
N PRO A 70 -8.46 17.01 7.33
CA PRO A 70 -9.30 16.70 6.20
C PRO A 70 -9.64 15.20 6.19
N PRO A 71 -10.90 14.82 5.94
CA PRO A 71 -11.30 13.42 5.91
C PRO A 71 -10.42 12.65 4.92
N ARG A 72 -10.23 11.36 5.17
CA ARG A 72 -9.31 10.41 4.49
C ARG A 72 -9.32 10.43 2.94
N GLN A 73 -10.30 11.10 2.33
CA GLN A 73 -10.44 11.35 0.90
C GLN A 73 -9.65 12.60 0.40
N PHE A 74 -9.03 13.36 1.31
CA PHE A 74 -8.42 14.67 1.05
C PHE A 74 -6.92 14.76 1.44
N LEU A 75 -6.20 13.64 1.56
CA LEU A 75 -4.71 13.71 1.55
C LEU A 75 -4.17 14.35 0.26
N PHE A 76 -5.02 14.48 -0.77
CA PHE A 76 -4.73 15.17 -2.03
C PHE A 76 -5.46 16.53 -2.22
N ALA A 77 -6.35 16.94 -1.31
CA ALA A 77 -7.21 18.10 -1.59
C ALA A 77 -7.32 19.13 -0.46
N THR A 78 -6.49 19.00 0.58
CA THR A 78 -6.04 20.20 1.30
C THR A 78 -5.14 20.95 0.32
N THR A 79 -5.32 22.26 0.15
CA THR A 79 -4.34 23.09 -0.54
C THR A 79 -3.03 23.02 0.23
N VAL A 80 -2.21 22.03 -0.12
CA VAL A 80 -0.85 21.87 0.35
C VAL A 80 -0.15 23.19 0.03
N THR A 81 0.40 23.85 1.03
CA THR A 81 1.16 25.08 0.77
C THR A 81 2.33 24.76 -0.15
N GLN A 82 2.78 25.71 -0.98
CA GLN A 82 3.92 25.47 -1.90
C GLN A 82 5.15 24.86 -1.18
N MET A 83 5.34 25.19 0.10
CA MET A 83 6.41 24.65 0.94
C MET A 83 6.19 23.18 1.32
N GLU A 84 4.97 22.81 1.72
CA GLU A 84 4.62 21.42 1.99
C GLU A 84 4.65 20.58 0.71
N GLU A 85 4.32 21.17 -0.44
CA GLU A 85 4.39 20.51 -1.75
C GLU A 85 5.85 20.24 -2.15
N ILE A 86 6.79 21.10 -1.78
CA ILE A 86 8.24 20.85 -1.95
C ILE A 86 8.75 19.77 -0.98
N LEU A 87 8.15 19.64 0.21
CA LEU A 87 8.52 18.63 1.21
C LEU A 87 7.95 17.24 0.91
N ILE A 88 6.75 17.17 0.31
CA ILE A 88 6.08 15.93 -0.12
C ILE A 88 6.41 15.60 -1.58
N SER A 89 6.79 16.60 -2.38
CA SER A 89 7.41 16.43 -3.70
C SER A 89 8.38 15.27 -3.55
N PRO A 90 8.24 14.23 -4.39
CA PRO A 90 9.03 13.04 -4.23
C PRO A 90 10.47 13.50 -4.21
N VAL A 91 11.09 13.45 -3.03
CA VAL A 91 12.52 13.25 -2.91
C VAL A 91 12.70 11.91 -3.56
N HIS A 92 12.75 11.93 -4.88
CA HIS A 92 13.13 10.82 -5.71
C HIS A 92 14.57 10.62 -5.32
N ALA A 93 14.78 9.88 -4.23
CA ALA A 93 16.10 9.56 -3.75
C ALA A 93 16.76 8.87 -4.93
N LEU A 94 17.63 9.61 -5.62
CA LEU A 94 18.32 9.12 -6.79
C LEU A 94 19.41 8.22 -6.25
N THR A 95 19.02 7.00 -5.86
CA THR A 95 19.92 5.98 -5.34
C THR A 95 20.70 5.41 -6.51
N GLN A 96 21.93 5.86 -6.68
CA GLN A 96 22.85 5.25 -7.64
C GLN A 96 23.32 3.92 -7.09
N VAL A 97 22.99 2.83 -7.79
CA VAL A 97 23.44 1.48 -7.45
C VAL A 97 24.64 1.13 -8.33
N TRP A 98 25.81 0.97 -7.72
CA TRP A 98 27.02 0.51 -8.40
C TRP A 98 27.31 -0.94 -8.04
N GLN A 99 27.60 -1.78 -9.03
CA GLN A 99 28.12 -3.13 -8.81
C GLN A 99 29.65 -3.07 -8.90
N ILE A 100 30.31 -3.29 -7.77
CA ILE A 100 31.77 -3.31 -7.69
C ILE A 100 32.20 -4.78 -7.61
N HIS A 101 33.17 -5.17 -8.44
CA HIS A 101 33.79 -6.50 -8.36
C HIS A 101 34.75 -6.56 -7.16
N GLY A 102 34.56 -7.54 -6.28
CA GLY A 102 35.33 -7.70 -5.04
C GLY A 102 34.50 -7.35 -3.81
N GLY A 103 34.26 -8.32 -2.95
CA GLY A 103 33.49 -8.13 -1.71
C GLY A 103 34.24 -7.18 -0.77
N GLN A 104 33.73 -5.98 -0.58
CA GLN A 104 34.28 -5.02 0.38
C GLN A 104 33.43 -5.01 1.64
N TYR A 105 34.05 -5.31 2.78
CA TYR A 105 33.45 -5.16 4.10
C TYR A 105 33.99 -3.87 4.75
N ALA A 106 33.06 -3.10 5.34
CA ALA A 106 33.25 -1.93 6.21
C ALA A 106 33.16 -0.52 5.59
N TYR A 107 32.54 0.36 6.38
CA TYR A 107 31.90 1.64 6.04
C TYR A 107 32.68 2.85 6.56
N ARG A 108 32.67 3.94 5.79
CA ARG A 108 32.64 5.32 6.30
C ARG A 108 31.73 6.16 5.38
N GLY A 109 30.55 6.58 5.86
CA GLY A 109 29.65 7.51 5.15
C GLY A 109 28.21 7.02 4.94
N HIS A 110 27.50 7.64 4.00
CA HIS A 110 26.07 7.42 3.68
C HIS A 110 25.81 6.33 2.61
N ILE A 111 26.81 5.50 2.28
CA ILE A 111 26.73 4.48 1.22
C ILE A 111 26.49 3.12 1.87
N CYS A 112 25.40 2.44 1.52
CA CYS A 112 25.12 1.06 1.93
C CYS A 112 25.44 0.07 0.81
N ASN A 113 26.42 -0.80 1.04
CA ASN A 113 26.75 -1.91 0.15
C ASN A 113 26.11 -3.19 0.71
N PHE A 114 25.31 -3.87 -0.11
CA PHE A 114 24.73 -5.16 0.23
C PHE A 114 25.48 -6.28 -0.50
N PRO A 115 25.89 -7.36 0.17
CA PRO A 115 26.38 -8.54 -0.53
C PRO A 115 25.25 -9.08 -1.41
N ARG A 116 25.48 -9.16 -2.72
CA ARG A 116 24.55 -9.81 -3.63
C ARG A 116 24.82 -11.32 -3.52
N ASP A 117 23.85 -12.00 -2.91
CA ASP A 117 23.72 -13.45 -2.74
C ASP A 117 24.27 -14.04 -1.42
N SER A 118 23.37 -14.51 -0.56
CA SER A 118 23.66 -15.46 0.51
C SER A 118 22.40 -16.26 0.89
N ALA A 119 21.98 -17.16 0.00
CA ALA A 119 21.69 -18.57 0.30
C ALA A 119 20.92 -19.23 -0.84
N VAL A 120 21.60 -20.05 -1.64
CA VAL A 120 20.96 -21.25 -2.18
C VAL A 120 20.78 -22.19 -0.98
N LEU A 121 19.55 -22.31 -0.49
CA LEU A 121 19.18 -23.34 0.48
C LEU A 121 19.30 -24.70 -0.23
N HIS A 122 20.39 -25.43 0.06
CA HIS A 122 20.49 -26.86 -0.20
C HIS A 122 19.81 -27.66 0.92
#